data_AF-A0A934HGL7-F1
#
_entry.id   AF-A0A934HGL7-F1
#
_cell.length_a   1.000
_cell.length_b   1.000
_cell.length_c   1.000
_cell.angle_alpha   90.00
_cell.angle_beta   90.00
_cell.angle_gamma   90.00
#
_symmetry.space_group_name_H-M   'P 1'
#
loop_
_entity.id
_entity.type
_entity.pdbx_description
1 polymer ?
#
loop_
_entity_poly.entity_id
_entity_poly.type
_entity_poly.pdbx_seq_one_letter_code
_entity_poly.pdbx_strand_id
1 'polypeptide(L)'
;MGIKLDWQVESEQSQVKATEDPDARRRRQIARHQMLAVIGALACVLAGIGGLIAWRLWSVDSRLRQDLLDTVEVEITALRVGDLANFMAVQRSASDSFLLEQSRHFEEYQQLKQARRIELTGEVLSTEIDEPRGRVVVQEIIDGVPYQVVWFYWHYEDAGSNDQPGWRHVPDDLTFWGEEREIKALPVTIHYQALDEKLAQALAPRLQDWWTRGCQLITCRQTLPPLKVEIVADRQKLLGWAADDAWTLRISSPLVGRSRADLPLAPELESDIAHQIADRLVAYAAGDLGLLPYTDAAWLQSEIGRWLADSFLGVNNNFVQSLVAGYGPGVPNTLLAAVQGGALLDGALLAVTGVPAAMLSPDQLNTLVWRDFFQWRLQQEWSLLAQGDSAAFLSLYDQESVSALNEATLRLGDATYTAAAVPQVGAVTINRDDQGQTYAYASATQSQGGVSVSELTIIWRLAGSTWKRGN
;
A
#
# COMPACT_ATOMS: atom_id res chain seq x y z
N MET A 1 -58.26 95.05 -6.54
CA MET A 1 -59.20 94.27 -7.37
C MET A 1 -58.68 92.84 -7.38
N GLY A 2 -59.26 91.83 -6.73
CA GLY A 2 -60.64 91.64 -6.31
C GLY A 2 -61.35 90.66 -7.25
N ILE A 3 -60.90 89.41 -7.30
CA ILE A 3 -61.72 88.28 -7.79
C ILE A 3 -61.55 87.16 -6.76
N LYS A 4 -62.59 87.00 -5.93
CA LYS A 4 -62.83 85.83 -5.09
C LYS A 4 -63.47 84.76 -5.98
N LEU A 5 -62.97 83.54 -5.92
CA LEU A 5 -63.72 82.36 -6.33
C LEU A 5 -63.77 81.44 -5.11
N ASP A 6 -64.90 81.51 -4.42
CA ASP A 6 -65.32 80.54 -3.42
C ASP A 6 -65.59 79.22 -4.13
N TRP A 7 -64.85 78.18 -3.79
CA TRP A 7 -65.25 76.80 -4.05
C TRP A 7 -65.61 76.17 -2.70
N GLN A 8 -66.86 76.38 -2.31
CA GLN A 8 -67.55 75.53 -1.35
C GLN A 8 -67.98 74.25 -2.09
N VAL A 9 -67.35 73.14 -1.76
CA VAL A 9 -67.99 71.82 -1.87
C VAL A 9 -67.92 71.17 -0.48
N GLU A 10 -68.94 71.50 0.31
CA GLU A 10 -69.67 70.49 1.09
C GLU A 10 -70.26 69.49 0.06
N SER A 11 -70.27 68.19 0.27
CA SER A 11 -70.69 67.52 1.49
C SER A 11 -70.37 66.02 1.39
N GLU A 12 -70.35 65.39 2.57
CA GLU A 12 -70.88 64.05 2.80
C GLU A 12 -70.11 62.81 2.30
N GLN A 13 -69.45 62.20 3.27
CA GLN A 13 -69.29 60.76 3.39
C GLN A 13 -70.57 60.02 2.97
N SER A 14 -70.48 59.26 1.88
CA SER A 14 -71.15 57.97 1.82
C SER A 14 -70.08 56.91 1.64
N GLN A 15 -69.56 56.38 2.75
CA GLN A 15 -69.06 55.00 2.75
C GLN A 15 -70.27 54.11 2.46
N VAL A 16 -70.62 53.99 1.19
CA VAL A 16 -71.48 52.92 0.71
C VAL A 16 -70.65 51.66 0.95
N LYS A 17 -70.87 51.02 2.10
CA LYS A 17 -70.70 49.58 2.25
C LYS A 17 -71.62 48.99 1.19
N ALA A 18 -71.12 48.91 -0.04
CA ALA A 18 -71.73 48.11 -1.07
C ALA A 18 -71.65 46.69 -0.50
N THR A 19 -72.73 46.25 0.12
CA THR A 19 -72.98 44.84 0.37
C THR A 19 -72.90 44.22 -1.01
N GLU A 20 -71.72 43.70 -1.30
CA GLU A 20 -71.41 42.99 -2.54
C GLU A 20 -72.54 42.00 -2.75
N ASP A 21 -73.24 42.16 -3.86
CA ASP A 21 -74.36 41.34 -4.27
C ASP A 21 -74.04 39.87 -3.93
N PRO A 22 -74.86 39.18 -3.10
CA PRO A 22 -74.55 37.82 -2.66
C PRO A 22 -74.28 36.88 -3.84
N ASP A 23 -74.87 37.17 -5.00
CA ASP A 23 -74.62 36.44 -6.24
C ASP A 23 -73.27 36.81 -6.89
N ALA A 24 -72.79 38.05 -6.76
CA ALA A 24 -71.44 38.45 -7.19
C ALA A 24 -70.33 37.86 -6.31
N ARG A 25 -70.56 37.75 -4.99
CA ARG A 25 -69.66 37.02 -4.06
C ARG A 25 -69.56 35.54 -4.40
N ARG A 26 -70.71 34.90 -4.62
CA ARG A 26 -70.78 33.48 -5.03
C ARG A 26 -70.07 33.27 -6.37
N ARG A 27 -70.29 34.13 -7.37
CA ARG A 27 -69.59 34.03 -8.67
C ARG A 27 -68.07 34.18 -8.55
N ARG A 28 -67.58 35.10 -7.73
CA ARG A 28 -66.13 35.25 -7.48
C ARG A 28 -65.53 34.07 -6.72
N GLN A 29 -66.25 33.52 -5.74
CA GLN A 29 -65.83 32.31 -5.02
C GLN A 29 -65.82 31.09 -5.94
N ILE A 30 -66.83 30.91 -6.79
CA ILE A 30 -66.88 29.85 -7.80
C ILE A 30 -65.74 30.02 -8.81
N ALA A 31 -65.51 31.23 -9.33
CA ALA A 31 -64.41 31.49 -10.26
C ALA A 31 -63.02 31.26 -9.61
N ARG A 32 -62.83 31.64 -8.34
CA ARG A 32 -61.61 31.35 -7.58
C ARG A 32 -61.42 29.85 -7.35
N HIS A 33 -62.47 29.13 -6.97
CA HIS A 33 -62.40 27.68 -6.82
C HIS A 33 -62.16 26.97 -8.16
N GLN A 34 -62.74 27.46 -9.25
CA GLN A 34 -62.47 26.96 -10.61
C GLN A 34 -61.02 27.23 -11.03
N MET A 35 -60.49 28.43 -10.79
CA MET A 35 -59.10 28.75 -11.08
C MET A 35 -58.12 27.92 -10.24
N LEU A 36 -58.39 27.77 -8.93
CA LEU A 36 -57.62 26.89 -8.05
C LEU A 36 -57.73 25.41 -8.47
N ALA A 37 -58.89 24.96 -8.93
CA ALA A 37 -59.08 23.62 -9.46
C ALA A 37 -58.28 23.41 -10.76
N VAL A 38 -58.22 24.40 -11.65
CA VAL A 38 -57.41 24.35 -12.87
C VAL A 38 -55.91 24.36 -12.54
N ILE A 39 -55.46 25.21 -11.63
CA ILE A 39 -54.06 25.24 -11.17
C ILE A 39 -53.70 23.91 -10.48
N GLY A 40 -54.59 23.39 -9.63
CA GLY A 40 -54.43 22.09 -8.98
C GLY A 40 -54.37 20.95 -9.99
N ALA A 41 -55.26 20.95 -10.99
CA ALA A 41 -55.23 19.97 -12.07
C ALA A 41 -53.92 20.04 -12.87
N LEU A 42 -53.46 21.25 -13.21
CA LEU A 42 -52.18 21.44 -13.91
C LEU A 42 -51.00 20.96 -13.07
N ALA A 43 -50.98 21.27 -11.76
CA ALA A 43 -49.96 20.80 -10.84
C ALA A 43 -49.96 19.27 -10.72
N CYS A 44 -51.13 18.64 -10.65
CA CYS A 44 -51.26 17.18 -10.65
C CYS A 44 -50.75 16.56 -11.96
N VAL A 45 -51.02 17.17 -13.11
CA VAL A 45 -50.50 16.71 -14.40
C VAL A 45 -48.97 16.81 -14.44
N LEU A 46 -48.39 17.94 -14.02
CA LEU A 46 -46.95 18.12 -13.96
C LEU A 46 -46.28 17.16 -12.99
N ALA A 47 -46.87 16.94 -11.80
CA ALA A 47 -46.39 15.95 -10.84
C ALA A 47 -46.50 14.52 -11.39
N GLY A 48 -47.57 14.20 -12.12
CA GLY A 48 -47.73 12.90 -12.78
C GLY A 48 -46.68 12.65 -13.87
N ILE A 49 -46.39 13.66 -14.70
CA ILE A 49 -45.32 13.61 -15.70
C ILE A 49 -43.96 13.43 -15.02
N GLY A 50 -43.67 14.22 -13.98
CA GLY A 50 -42.43 14.09 -13.20
C GLY A 50 -42.28 12.70 -12.58
N GLY A 51 -43.36 12.15 -12.02
CA GLY A 51 -43.39 10.80 -11.47
C GLY A 51 -43.14 9.72 -12.53
N LEU A 52 -43.73 9.85 -13.72
CA LEU A 52 -43.49 8.91 -14.83
C LEU A 52 -42.05 8.96 -15.33
N ILE A 53 -41.44 10.14 -15.43
CA ILE A 53 -40.04 10.31 -15.83
C ILE A 53 -39.12 9.65 -14.78
N ALA A 54 -39.32 9.95 -13.49
CA ALA A 54 -38.54 9.35 -12.41
C ALA A 54 -38.67 7.82 -12.38
N TRP A 55 -39.88 7.30 -12.55
CA TRP A 55 -40.13 5.86 -12.62
C TRP A 55 -39.44 5.22 -13.84
N ARG A 56 -39.47 5.89 -15.00
CA ARG A 56 -38.79 5.41 -16.21
C ARG A 56 -37.28 5.37 -16.03
N LEU A 57 -36.67 6.42 -15.46
CA LEU A 57 -35.24 6.47 -15.19
C LEU A 57 -34.82 5.35 -14.22
N TRP A 58 -35.57 5.17 -13.14
CA TRP A 58 -35.33 4.10 -12.18
C TRP A 58 -35.46 2.69 -12.81
N SER A 59 -36.45 2.50 -13.69
CA SER A 59 -36.60 1.24 -14.42
C SER A 59 -35.49 0.97 -15.43
N VAL A 60 -34.90 2.01 -16.03
CA VAL A 60 -33.78 1.84 -16.97
C VAL A 60 -32.51 1.50 -16.19
N ASP A 61 -32.19 2.24 -15.12
CA ASP A 61 -31.05 1.95 -14.24
C ASP A 61 -31.11 0.52 -13.67
N SER A 62 -32.30 0.11 -13.20
CA SER A 62 -32.48 -1.24 -12.67
C SER A 62 -32.27 -2.33 -13.72
N ARG A 63 -32.67 -2.08 -14.97
CA ARG A 63 -32.44 -3.02 -16.08
C ARG A 63 -30.97 -3.08 -16.46
N LEU A 64 -30.32 -1.93 -16.63
CA LEU A 64 -28.89 -1.87 -16.94
C LEU A 64 -28.05 -2.57 -15.87
N ARG A 65 -28.40 -2.38 -14.59
CA ARG A 65 -27.77 -3.10 -13.49
C ARG A 65 -28.01 -4.61 -13.57
N GLN A 66 -29.24 -5.06 -13.83
CA GLN A 66 -29.53 -6.49 -13.96
C GLN A 66 -28.77 -7.11 -15.15
N ASP A 67 -28.79 -6.46 -16.32
CA ASP A 67 -28.09 -6.93 -17.51
C ASP A 67 -26.56 -7.03 -17.27
N LEU A 68 -26.00 -6.13 -16.47
CA LEU A 68 -24.58 -6.19 -16.05
C LEU A 68 -24.32 -7.43 -15.18
N LEU A 69 -25.16 -7.66 -14.17
CA LEU A 69 -25.03 -8.81 -13.27
C LEU A 69 -25.20 -10.14 -14.02
N ASP A 70 -26.15 -10.21 -14.96
CA ASP A 70 -26.35 -11.38 -15.82
C ASP A 70 -25.12 -11.62 -16.71
N THR A 71 -24.49 -10.56 -17.22
CA THR A 71 -23.24 -10.64 -18.01
C THR A 71 -22.08 -11.19 -17.17
N VAL A 72 -21.94 -10.72 -15.93
CA VAL A 72 -20.95 -11.22 -14.96
C VAL A 72 -21.20 -12.71 -14.66
N GLU A 73 -22.46 -13.11 -14.46
CA GLU A 73 -22.82 -14.50 -14.22
C GLU A 73 -22.47 -15.41 -15.41
N VAL A 74 -22.70 -14.95 -16.65
CA VAL A 74 -22.32 -15.68 -17.87
C VAL A 74 -20.80 -15.86 -17.93
N GLU A 75 -20.03 -14.80 -17.67
CA GLU A 75 -18.56 -14.84 -17.68
C GLU A 75 -18.01 -15.81 -16.62
N ILE A 76 -18.52 -15.73 -15.39
CA ILE A 76 -18.14 -16.63 -14.29
C ILE A 76 -18.52 -18.09 -14.60
N THR A 77 -19.69 -18.31 -15.21
CA THR A 77 -20.14 -19.65 -15.61
C THR A 77 -19.23 -20.23 -16.69
N ALA A 78 -18.82 -19.42 -17.66
CA ALA A 78 -17.87 -19.82 -18.70
C ALA A 78 -16.53 -20.26 -18.09
N LEU A 79 -15.99 -19.52 -17.11
CA LEU A 79 -14.79 -19.91 -16.35
C LEU A 79 -15.00 -21.20 -15.55
N ARG A 80 -16.16 -21.36 -14.92
CA ARG A 80 -16.53 -22.53 -14.11
C ARG A 80 -16.60 -23.82 -14.94
N VAL A 81 -17.22 -23.76 -16.12
CA VAL A 81 -17.38 -24.93 -17.01
C VAL A 81 -16.17 -25.13 -17.92
N GLY A 82 -15.33 -24.11 -18.11
CA GLY A 82 -14.18 -24.18 -19.03
C GLY A 82 -14.57 -23.98 -20.48
N ASP A 83 -15.52 -23.07 -20.75
CA ASP A 83 -15.96 -22.70 -22.08
C ASP A 83 -15.29 -21.41 -22.55
N LEU A 84 -14.18 -21.55 -23.30
CA LEU A 84 -13.43 -20.42 -23.82
C LEU A 84 -14.25 -19.57 -24.80
N ALA A 85 -15.10 -20.19 -25.61
CA ALA A 85 -15.86 -19.46 -26.64
C ALA A 85 -16.86 -18.49 -25.99
N ASN A 86 -17.60 -18.97 -24.98
CA ASN A 86 -18.52 -18.11 -24.23
C ASN A 86 -17.79 -17.07 -23.37
N PHE A 87 -16.64 -17.41 -22.79
CA PHE A 87 -15.82 -16.44 -22.05
C PHE A 87 -15.37 -15.30 -22.96
N MET A 88 -14.83 -15.62 -24.14
CA MET A 88 -14.35 -14.62 -25.10
C MET A 88 -15.49 -13.81 -25.74
N ALA A 89 -16.71 -14.35 -25.81
CA ALA A 89 -17.87 -13.63 -26.36
C ALA A 89 -18.30 -12.41 -25.53
N VAL A 90 -17.96 -12.39 -24.23
CA VAL A 90 -18.25 -11.27 -23.31
C VAL A 90 -17.14 -10.21 -23.34
N GLN A 91 -15.95 -10.55 -23.84
CA GLN A 91 -14.81 -9.63 -23.90
C GLN A 91 -14.91 -8.68 -25.10
N ARG A 92 -14.58 -7.40 -24.91
CA ARG A 92 -14.45 -6.43 -26.01
C ARG A 92 -13.34 -5.43 -25.71
N SER A 93 -12.48 -5.18 -26.69
CA SER A 93 -11.48 -4.11 -26.65
C SER A 93 -11.11 -3.68 -28.06
N ALA A 94 -10.57 -2.47 -28.19
CA ALA A 94 -9.97 -1.99 -29.44
C ALA A 94 -8.57 -2.59 -29.69
N SER A 95 -7.96 -3.23 -28.67
CA SER A 95 -6.63 -3.83 -28.78
C SER A 95 -6.69 -5.36 -28.82
N ASP A 96 -6.06 -5.95 -29.84
CA ASP A 96 -5.87 -7.41 -29.94
C ASP A 96 -5.05 -7.96 -28.76
N SER A 97 -4.18 -7.14 -28.16
CA SER A 97 -3.38 -7.54 -26.99
C SER A 97 -4.25 -7.90 -25.79
N PHE A 98 -5.36 -7.18 -25.61
CA PHE A 98 -6.30 -7.45 -24.52
C PHE A 98 -6.99 -8.80 -24.72
N LEU A 99 -7.46 -9.11 -25.94
CA LEU A 99 -8.11 -10.39 -26.21
C LEU A 99 -7.15 -11.56 -26.00
N LEU A 100 -5.87 -11.39 -26.35
CA LEU A 100 -4.83 -12.37 -26.06
C LEU A 100 -4.59 -12.52 -24.55
N GLU A 101 -4.51 -11.41 -23.81
CA GLU A 101 -4.40 -11.42 -22.34
C GLU A 101 -5.59 -12.15 -21.69
N GLN A 102 -6.82 -11.92 -22.17
CA GLN A 102 -8.01 -12.61 -21.68
C GLN A 102 -7.98 -14.12 -21.98
N SER A 103 -7.52 -14.54 -23.17
CA SER A 103 -7.35 -15.98 -23.44
C SER A 103 -6.33 -16.63 -22.50
N ARG A 104 -5.22 -15.94 -22.19
CA ARG A 104 -4.24 -16.42 -21.22
C ARG A 104 -4.82 -16.45 -19.81
N HIS A 105 -5.59 -15.43 -19.44
CA HIS A 105 -6.24 -15.36 -18.14
C HIS A 105 -7.23 -16.51 -17.93
N PHE A 106 -7.98 -16.87 -18.97
CA PHE A 106 -8.84 -18.05 -18.97
C PHE A 106 -8.02 -19.34 -18.71
N GLU A 107 -6.91 -19.53 -19.41
CA GLU A 107 -6.02 -20.69 -19.21
C GLU A 107 -5.45 -20.72 -17.78
N GLU A 108 -5.05 -19.57 -17.24
CA GLU A 108 -4.58 -19.43 -15.86
C GLU A 108 -5.63 -19.91 -14.86
N TYR A 109 -6.92 -19.57 -15.05
CA TYR A 109 -8.01 -20.11 -14.22
C TYR A 109 -8.18 -21.62 -14.37
N GLN A 110 -8.06 -22.16 -15.59
CA GLN A 110 -8.17 -23.61 -15.78
C GLN A 110 -7.00 -24.35 -15.11
N GLN A 111 -5.78 -23.81 -15.16
CA GLN A 111 -4.63 -24.34 -14.44
C GLN A 111 -4.80 -24.22 -12.92
N LEU A 112 -5.31 -23.07 -12.45
CA LEU A 112 -5.58 -22.85 -11.03
C LEU A 112 -6.59 -23.86 -10.47
N LYS A 113 -7.63 -24.21 -11.25
CA LYS A 113 -8.60 -25.27 -10.90
C LYS A 113 -7.98 -26.67 -10.79
N GLN A 114 -6.90 -26.94 -11.53
CA GLN A 114 -6.17 -28.20 -11.43
C GLN A 114 -5.23 -28.24 -10.22
N ALA A 115 -4.62 -27.10 -9.88
CA ALA A 115 -3.63 -26.98 -8.83
C ALA A 115 -4.21 -26.76 -7.43
N ARG A 116 -5.37 -26.10 -7.33
CA ARG A 116 -5.95 -25.62 -6.06
C ARG A 116 -7.47 -25.79 -6.04
N ARG A 117 -8.07 -25.74 -4.84
CA ARG A 117 -9.53 -25.76 -4.69
C ARG A 117 -10.05 -24.34 -4.87
N ILE A 118 -10.50 -24.01 -6.07
CA ILE A 118 -11.15 -22.72 -6.37
C ILE A 118 -12.66 -22.87 -6.54
N GLU A 119 -13.40 -21.96 -5.93
CA GLU A 119 -14.84 -21.80 -6.07
C GLU A 119 -15.12 -20.39 -6.60
N LEU A 120 -15.47 -20.32 -7.89
CA LEU A 120 -15.94 -19.09 -8.52
C LEU A 120 -17.40 -18.89 -8.13
N THR A 121 -17.66 -18.09 -7.09
CA THR A 121 -18.95 -18.05 -6.41
C THR A 121 -20.07 -17.47 -7.27
N GLY A 122 -19.75 -16.47 -8.11
CA GLY A 122 -20.76 -15.65 -8.77
C GLY A 122 -21.27 -14.50 -7.88
N GLU A 123 -20.79 -14.40 -6.63
CA GLU A 123 -21.21 -13.36 -5.72
C GLU A 123 -20.57 -12.02 -6.08
N VAL A 124 -21.44 -11.04 -6.32
CA VAL A 124 -21.05 -9.66 -6.58
C VAL A 124 -21.13 -8.87 -5.27
N LEU A 125 -19.97 -8.45 -4.78
CA LEU A 125 -19.82 -7.73 -3.51
C LEU A 125 -20.21 -6.25 -3.63
N SER A 126 -19.96 -5.65 -4.79
CA SER A 126 -20.36 -4.27 -5.09
C SER A 126 -20.45 -4.03 -6.60
N THR A 127 -21.34 -3.11 -7.00
CA THR A 127 -21.51 -2.68 -8.38
C THR A 127 -21.66 -1.17 -8.42
N GLU A 128 -20.91 -0.53 -9.30
CA GLU A 128 -21.00 0.91 -9.60
C GLU A 128 -21.27 1.09 -11.10
N ILE A 129 -22.18 2.00 -11.46
CA ILE A 129 -22.53 2.29 -12.86
C ILE A 129 -22.52 3.81 -13.05
N ASP A 130 -21.73 4.26 -14.01
CA ASP A 130 -21.65 5.64 -14.50
C ASP A 130 -21.67 5.57 -16.04
N GLU A 131 -22.88 5.55 -16.60
CA GLU A 131 -23.15 5.21 -18.00
C GLU A 131 -22.17 5.91 -18.98
N PRO A 132 -21.51 5.17 -19.88
CA PRO A 132 -21.70 3.76 -20.22
C PRO A 132 -20.81 2.77 -19.43
N ARG A 133 -20.18 3.19 -18.33
CA ARG A 133 -19.21 2.38 -17.59
C ARG A 133 -19.85 1.66 -16.40
N GLY A 134 -19.41 0.44 -16.17
CA GLY A 134 -19.79 -0.40 -15.06
C GLY A 134 -18.54 -0.98 -14.41
N ARG A 135 -18.55 -1.08 -13.09
CA ARG A 135 -17.50 -1.74 -12.30
C ARG A 135 -18.16 -2.70 -11.35
N VAL A 136 -17.61 -3.91 -11.29
CA VAL A 136 -18.13 -4.97 -10.44
C VAL A 136 -16.98 -5.52 -9.61
N VAL A 137 -17.23 -5.77 -8.32
CA VAL A 137 -16.31 -6.50 -7.45
C VAL A 137 -16.88 -7.89 -7.24
N VAL A 138 -16.16 -8.91 -7.69
CA VAL A 138 -16.58 -10.30 -7.66
C VAL A 138 -15.80 -11.05 -6.59
N GLN A 139 -16.48 -11.97 -5.89
CA GLN A 139 -15.84 -12.86 -4.92
C GLN A 139 -15.42 -14.19 -5.52
N GLU A 140 -14.21 -14.63 -5.16
CA GLU A 140 -13.68 -15.96 -5.46
C GLU A 140 -13.22 -16.61 -4.16
N ILE A 141 -13.37 -17.92 -4.00
CA ILE A 141 -12.82 -18.63 -2.83
C ILE A 141 -11.70 -19.53 -3.33
N ILE A 142 -10.49 -19.36 -2.81
CA ILE A 142 -9.32 -20.18 -3.17
C ILE A 142 -8.78 -20.83 -1.90
N ASP A 143 -8.76 -22.16 -1.88
CA ASP A 143 -8.34 -22.98 -0.74
C ASP A 143 -9.08 -22.60 0.57
N GLY A 144 -10.36 -22.22 0.45
CA GLY A 144 -11.21 -21.80 1.57
C GLY A 144 -11.05 -20.34 2.01
N VAL A 145 -10.17 -19.57 1.36
CA VAL A 145 -9.94 -18.15 1.65
C VAL A 145 -10.70 -17.29 0.62
N PRO A 146 -11.52 -16.32 1.06
CA PRO A 146 -12.24 -15.45 0.15
C PRO A 146 -11.32 -14.34 -0.41
N TYR A 147 -11.32 -14.20 -1.71
CA TYR A 147 -10.68 -13.16 -2.50
C TYR A 147 -11.72 -12.32 -3.22
N GLN A 148 -11.33 -11.12 -3.61
CA GLN A 148 -12.11 -10.22 -4.44
C GLN A 148 -11.27 -9.72 -5.61
N VAL A 149 -11.92 -9.54 -6.74
CA VAL A 149 -11.34 -9.04 -8.00
C VAL A 149 -12.27 -7.96 -8.56
N VAL A 150 -11.69 -6.90 -9.10
CA VAL A 150 -12.43 -5.80 -9.73
C VAL A 150 -12.46 -6.02 -11.23
N TRP A 151 -13.66 -6.02 -11.82
CA TRP A 151 -13.88 -6.13 -13.26
C TRP A 151 -14.57 -4.88 -13.80
N PHE A 152 -14.24 -4.53 -15.04
CA PHE A 152 -14.72 -3.32 -15.70
C PHE A 152 -15.52 -3.69 -16.94
N TYR A 153 -16.64 -3.02 -17.11
CA TYR A 153 -17.57 -3.28 -18.20
C TYR A 153 -17.98 -1.98 -18.86
N TRP A 154 -18.11 -2.00 -20.20
CA TRP A 154 -18.76 -0.92 -20.93
C TRP A 154 -20.05 -1.44 -21.57
N HIS A 155 -21.11 -0.63 -21.49
CA HIS A 155 -22.37 -0.92 -22.16
C HIS A 155 -22.31 -0.41 -23.60
N TYR A 156 -22.46 -1.32 -24.56
CA TYR A 156 -22.44 -1.00 -25.98
C TYR A 156 -23.86 -1.02 -26.54
N GLU A 157 -24.28 0.11 -27.12
CA GLU A 157 -25.55 0.21 -27.86
C GLU A 157 -25.44 -0.36 -29.28
N ASP A 158 -24.22 -0.48 -29.81
CA ASP A 158 -23.96 -1.05 -31.12
C ASP A 158 -23.85 -2.58 -31.07
N ALA A 159 -24.37 -3.22 -32.12
CA ALA A 159 -24.53 -4.66 -32.17
C ALA A 159 -23.18 -5.43 -32.25
N GLY A 160 -22.05 -4.76 -32.48
CA GLY A 160 -20.73 -5.39 -32.61
C GLY A 160 -20.71 -6.54 -33.64
N SER A 161 -19.77 -7.47 -33.51
CA SER A 161 -19.67 -8.66 -34.38
C SER A 161 -20.74 -9.73 -34.11
N ASN A 162 -21.42 -9.66 -32.95
CA ASN A 162 -22.37 -10.68 -32.46
C ASN A 162 -23.83 -10.21 -32.49
N ASP A 163 -24.09 -9.07 -33.15
CA ASP A 163 -25.40 -8.49 -33.44
C ASP A 163 -26.32 -8.19 -32.23
N GLN A 164 -25.74 -7.98 -31.03
CA GLN A 164 -26.53 -7.68 -29.82
C GLN A 164 -25.89 -6.59 -28.95
N PRO A 165 -26.67 -5.56 -28.55
CA PRO A 165 -26.25 -4.58 -27.55
C PRO A 165 -26.07 -5.25 -26.17
N GLY A 166 -25.28 -4.63 -25.31
CA GLY A 166 -25.12 -5.06 -23.92
C GLY A 166 -23.76 -4.78 -23.32
N TRP A 167 -23.56 -5.27 -22.10
CA TRP A 167 -22.31 -5.13 -21.37
C TRP A 167 -21.22 -6.03 -21.95
N ARG A 168 -19.99 -5.51 -21.98
CA ARG A 168 -18.79 -6.26 -22.35
C ARG A 168 -17.69 -5.97 -21.35
N HIS A 169 -16.93 -7.00 -20.98
CA HIS A 169 -15.75 -6.82 -20.16
C HIS A 169 -14.66 -6.14 -21.00
N VAL A 170 -14.11 -5.06 -20.47
CA VAL A 170 -13.11 -4.19 -21.10
C VAL A 170 -11.82 -4.14 -20.26
N PRO A 171 -10.69 -3.64 -20.78
CA PRO A 171 -9.49 -3.42 -19.96
C PRO A 171 -9.78 -2.56 -18.73
N ASP A 172 -9.01 -2.76 -17.65
CA ASP A 172 -9.22 -2.01 -16.40
C ASP A 172 -9.24 -0.49 -16.64
N ASP A 173 -10.35 0.15 -16.26
CA ASP A 173 -10.47 1.61 -16.20
C ASP A 173 -10.16 2.09 -14.78
N LEU A 174 -8.86 2.24 -14.47
CA LEU A 174 -8.41 2.71 -13.16
C LEU A 174 -8.84 4.14 -12.82
N THR A 175 -9.39 4.90 -13.79
CA THR A 175 -10.00 6.21 -13.52
C THR A 175 -11.40 6.07 -12.91
N PHE A 176 -12.03 4.89 -13.04
CA PHE A 176 -13.33 4.56 -12.48
C PHE A 176 -13.23 3.78 -11.17
N TRP A 177 -12.37 4.27 -10.26
CA TRP A 177 -12.14 3.66 -8.95
C TRP A 177 -13.03 4.25 -7.83
N GLY A 178 -13.86 5.23 -8.17
CA GLY A 178 -14.78 5.91 -7.25
C GLY A 178 -14.26 7.26 -6.80
N GLU A 179 -15.11 7.98 -6.06
CA GLU A 179 -14.82 9.35 -5.61
C GLU A 179 -13.62 9.39 -4.66
N GLU A 180 -12.84 10.47 -4.75
CA GLU A 180 -11.74 10.74 -3.83
C GLU A 180 -12.28 11.09 -2.43
N ARG A 181 -11.68 10.50 -1.41
CA ARG A 181 -11.99 10.69 0.00
C ARG A 181 -10.73 10.86 0.81
N GLU A 182 -10.88 11.40 2.02
CA GLU A 182 -9.77 11.54 2.96
C GLU A 182 -10.17 11.03 4.35
N ILE A 183 -9.21 10.43 5.06
CA ILE A 183 -9.25 10.23 6.50
C ILE A 183 -8.23 11.17 7.14
N LYS A 184 -8.70 12.09 8.00
CA LYS A 184 -7.86 12.98 8.80
C LYS A 184 -7.74 12.45 10.22
N ALA A 185 -6.62 11.81 10.53
CA ALA A 185 -6.28 11.26 11.85
C ALA A 185 -4.93 11.82 12.29
N LEU A 186 -4.91 13.11 12.68
CA LEU A 186 -3.66 13.83 13.01
C LEU A 186 -2.75 12.99 13.93
N PRO A 187 -1.45 12.86 13.60
CA PRO A 187 -0.70 13.57 12.54
C PRO A 187 -0.75 12.93 11.13
N VAL A 188 -1.59 11.92 10.91
CA VAL A 188 -1.70 11.18 9.64
C VAL A 188 -2.90 11.66 8.83
N THR A 189 -2.71 11.82 7.52
CA THR A 189 -3.79 12.03 6.55
C THR A 189 -3.70 10.96 5.46
N ILE A 190 -4.81 10.29 5.15
CA ILE A 190 -4.86 9.29 4.09
C ILE A 190 -5.82 9.76 3.00
N HIS A 191 -5.32 9.93 1.79
CA HIS A 191 -6.10 10.14 0.58
C HIS A 191 -6.31 8.80 -0.11
N TYR A 192 -7.55 8.52 -0.50
CA TYR A 192 -7.93 7.25 -1.11
C TYR A 192 -9.16 7.44 -1.99
N GLN A 193 -9.45 6.47 -2.85
CA GLN A 193 -10.67 6.43 -3.65
C GLN A 193 -11.69 5.49 -2.98
N ALA A 194 -12.99 5.71 -3.21
CA ALA A 194 -14.06 5.04 -2.47
C ALA A 194 -13.94 3.49 -2.40
N LEU A 195 -13.38 2.85 -3.42
CA LEU A 195 -13.18 1.39 -3.43
C LEU A 195 -12.15 0.91 -2.37
N ASP A 196 -11.19 1.76 -2.01
CA ASP A 196 -10.12 1.48 -1.05
C ASP A 196 -10.48 1.81 0.40
N GLU A 197 -11.75 2.16 0.66
CA GLU A 197 -12.21 2.62 1.98
C GLU A 197 -11.88 1.65 3.11
N LYS A 198 -12.07 0.34 2.89
CA LYS A 198 -11.76 -0.68 3.90
C LYS A 198 -10.27 -0.74 4.23
N LEU A 199 -9.39 -0.60 3.22
CA LEU A 199 -7.95 -0.57 3.42
C LEU A 199 -7.56 0.70 4.17
N ALA A 200 -8.06 1.87 3.75
CA ALA A 200 -7.77 3.14 4.39
C ALA A 200 -8.19 3.15 5.87
N GLN A 201 -9.38 2.63 6.18
CA GLN A 201 -9.89 2.50 7.55
C GLN A 201 -9.06 1.52 8.40
N ALA A 202 -8.59 0.41 7.83
CA ALA A 202 -7.73 -0.54 8.52
C ALA A 202 -6.32 0.04 8.78
N LEU A 203 -5.80 0.83 7.84
CA LEU A 203 -4.44 1.37 7.88
C LEU A 203 -4.31 2.60 8.79
N ALA A 204 -5.32 3.48 8.84
CA ALA A 204 -5.30 4.71 9.63
C ALA A 204 -4.87 4.56 11.10
N PRO A 205 -5.48 3.67 11.92
CA PRO A 205 -5.07 3.51 13.31
C PRO A 205 -3.66 2.93 13.44
N ARG A 206 -3.22 2.07 12.51
CA ARG A 206 -1.86 1.51 12.49
C ARG A 206 -0.83 2.59 12.28
N LEU A 207 -1.01 3.40 11.24
CA LEU A 207 -0.09 4.50 10.93
C LEU A 207 -0.04 5.53 12.05
N GLN A 208 -1.18 5.88 12.64
CA GLN A 208 -1.20 6.83 13.75
C GLN A 208 -0.39 6.34 14.95
N ASP A 209 -0.56 5.06 15.32
CA ASP A 209 0.20 4.42 16.37
C ASP A 209 1.69 4.35 16.01
N TRP A 210 2.04 3.78 14.85
CA TRP A 210 3.44 3.62 14.42
C TRP A 210 4.17 4.95 14.32
N TRP A 211 3.54 5.98 13.78
CA TRP A 211 4.14 7.32 13.66
C TRP A 211 4.46 7.92 15.02
N THR A 212 3.50 7.84 15.95
CA THR A 212 3.63 8.43 17.28
C THR A 212 4.58 7.61 18.16
N ARG A 213 4.33 6.31 18.26
CA ARG A 213 5.11 5.35 19.06
C ARG A 213 6.52 5.23 18.53
N GLY A 214 6.70 5.16 17.21
CA GLY A 214 8.01 5.01 16.60
C GLY A 214 8.93 6.17 16.93
N CYS A 215 8.39 7.38 16.88
CA CYS A 215 9.14 8.57 17.26
C CYS A 215 9.52 8.62 18.73
N GLN A 216 8.67 8.09 19.62
CA GLN A 216 8.99 7.97 21.04
C GLN A 216 10.11 6.96 21.26
N LEU A 217 10.05 5.81 20.58
CA LEU A 217 11.05 4.73 20.68
C LEU A 217 12.46 5.18 20.26
N ILE A 218 12.57 6.02 19.21
CA ILE A 218 13.85 6.57 18.74
C ILE A 218 14.11 8.02 19.17
N THR A 219 13.24 8.57 20.03
CA THR A 219 13.32 9.92 20.60
C THR A 219 13.63 11.00 19.55
N CYS A 220 12.73 11.20 18.58
CA CYS A 220 12.98 12.24 17.57
C CYS A 220 13.19 13.60 18.25
N ARG A 221 14.28 14.29 17.89
CA ARG A 221 14.63 15.59 18.48
C ARG A 221 13.81 16.75 17.93
N GLN A 222 13.20 16.56 16.76
CA GLN A 222 12.43 17.57 16.05
C GLN A 222 10.96 17.14 15.98
N THR A 223 10.07 18.12 15.84
CA THR A 223 8.64 17.84 15.63
C THR A 223 8.45 17.15 14.29
N LEU A 224 7.84 15.97 14.31
CA LEU A 224 7.58 15.22 13.09
C LEU A 224 6.64 15.99 12.17
N PRO A 225 6.99 16.09 10.88
CA PRO A 225 6.03 16.50 9.86
C PRO A 225 4.82 15.55 9.82
N PRO A 226 3.63 16.06 9.42
CA PRO A 226 2.47 15.20 9.26
C PRO A 226 2.71 14.19 8.15
N LEU A 227 2.35 12.93 8.40
CA LEU A 227 2.42 11.86 7.41
C LEU A 227 1.22 11.96 6.48
N LYS A 228 1.47 11.99 5.17
CA LYS A 228 0.45 11.81 4.15
C LYS A 228 0.59 10.42 3.55
N VAL A 229 -0.53 9.77 3.28
CA VAL A 229 -0.58 8.50 2.57
C VAL A 229 -1.56 8.62 1.43
N GLU A 230 -1.17 8.17 0.25
CA GLU A 230 -1.99 8.15 -0.95
C GLU A 230 -2.17 6.70 -1.38
N ILE A 231 -3.42 6.21 -1.34
CA ILE A 231 -3.79 4.92 -1.91
C ILE A 231 -4.27 5.17 -3.33
N VAL A 232 -3.55 4.64 -4.31
CA VAL A 232 -3.77 4.92 -5.74
C VAL A 232 -4.02 3.63 -6.52
N ALA A 233 -4.95 3.67 -7.47
CA ALA A 233 -5.11 2.59 -8.44
C ALA A 233 -4.01 2.67 -9.50
N ASP A 234 -2.95 1.87 -9.34
CA ASP A 234 -1.84 1.76 -10.31
C ASP A 234 -1.49 0.29 -10.56
N ARG A 235 -1.28 -0.06 -11.83
CA ARG A 235 -0.83 -1.40 -12.25
C ARG A 235 0.60 -1.69 -11.82
N GLN A 236 1.44 -0.65 -11.76
CA GLN A 236 2.75 -0.79 -11.15
C GLN A 236 2.54 -0.91 -9.63
N LYS A 237 3.02 -2.00 -9.04
CA LYS A 237 3.05 -2.13 -7.59
C LYS A 237 4.02 -1.08 -7.05
N LEU A 238 3.46 -0.02 -6.49
CA LEU A 238 4.18 1.07 -5.88
C LEU A 238 3.95 0.98 -4.37
N LEU A 239 5.06 0.90 -3.66
CA LEU A 239 5.12 1.18 -2.24
C LEU A 239 6.38 2.00 -2.02
N GLY A 240 6.22 3.30 -1.83
CA GLY A 240 7.37 4.17 -1.72
C GLY A 240 7.00 5.63 -1.52
N TRP A 241 7.99 6.41 -1.10
CA TRP A 241 7.84 7.83 -0.86
C TRP A 241 7.72 8.60 -2.18
N ALA A 242 6.83 9.59 -2.21
CA ALA A 242 6.68 10.48 -3.35
C ALA A 242 7.96 11.28 -3.59
N ALA A 243 8.34 11.45 -4.86
CA ALA A 243 9.57 12.16 -5.22
C ALA A 243 9.52 13.67 -4.91
N ASP A 244 8.31 14.23 -4.89
CA ASP A 244 8.02 15.64 -4.67
C ASP A 244 7.70 15.99 -3.21
N ASP A 245 7.33 15.00 -2.38
CA ASP A 245 7.06 15.17 -0.95
C ASP A 245 7.58 13.95 -0.16
N ALA A 246 8.69 14.15 0.56
CA ALA A 246 9.34 13.12 1.36
C ALA A 246 8.49 12.61 2.56
N TRP A 247 7.31 13.18 2.78
CA TRP A 247 6.36 12.76 3.81
C TRP A 247 5.05 12.23 3.24
N THR A 248 5.00 11.99 1.94
CA THR A 248 3.88 11.33 1.26
C THR A 248 4.27 9.91 0.88
N LEU A 249 3.65 8.91 1.51
CA LEU A 249 3.82 7.50 1.14
C LEU A 249 2.74 7.11 0.14
N ARG A 250 3.15 6.64 -1.04
CA ARG A 250 2.23 6.11 -2.07
C ARG A 250 2.13 4.60 -1.96
N ILE A 251 0.89 4.11 -2.00
CA ILE A 251 0.56 2.69 -1.89
C ILE A 251 -0.38 2.34 -3.05
N SER A 252 0.01 1.40 -3.91
CA SER A 252 -0.91 0.89 -4.92
C SER A 252 -2.04 0.09 -4.27
N SER A 253 -3.27 0.34 -4.70
CA SER A 253 -4.43 -0.41 -4.24
C SER A 253 -4.24 -1.91 -4.53
N PRO A 254 -4.40 -2.79 -3.52
CA PRO A 254 -4.33 -4.22 -3.73
C PRO A 254 -5.47 -4.74 -4.63
N LEU A 255 -6.53 -3.94 -4.83
CA LEU A 255 -7.70 -4.31 -5.65
C LEU A 255 -7.45 -4.15 -7.15
N VAL A 256 -6.32 -3.58 -7.58
CA VAL A 256 -5.86 -3.64 -8.99
C VAL A 256 -5.55 -5.07 -9.41
N GLY A 257 -5.31 -5.97 -8.44
CA GLY A 257 -5.23 -7.41 -8.68
C GLY A 257 -6.23 -8.18 -7.81
N ARG A 258 -5.96 -9.47 -7.64
CA ARG A 258 -6.70 -10.32 -6.70
C ARG A 258 -6.24 -10.01 -5.27
N SER A 259 -7.17 -9.58 -4.42
CA SER A 259 -6.91 -9.27 -3.00
C SER A 259 -7.80 -10.10 -2.08
N ARG A 260 -7.38 -10.34 -0.83
CA ARG A 260 -8.22 -11.03 0.16
C ARG A 260 -9.41 -10.16 0.55
N ALA A 261 -10.60 -10.74 0.58
CA ALA A 261 -11.83 -10.03 0.94
C ALA A 261 -12.06 -9.98 2.48
N ASP A 262 -11.50 -10.95 3.21
CA ASP A 262 -11.61 -11.07 4.67
C ASP A 262 -10.56 -10.24 5.44
N LEU A 263 -9.44 -9.91 4.80
CA LEU A 263 -8.38 -9.10 5.37
C LEU A 263 -8.16 -7.84 4.52
N PRO A 264 -8.78 -6.70 4.88
CA PRO A 264 -8.60 -5.44 4.15
C PRO A 264 -7.14 -4.98 4.06
N LEU A 265 -6.35 -5.29 5.07
CA LEU A 265 -4.91 -5.07 5.11
C LEU A 265 -4.21 -6.43 5.23
N ALA A 266 -3.57 -6.88 4.14
CA ALA A 266 -2.84 -8.14 4.13
C ALA A 266 -1.55 -8.03 4.99
N PRO A 267 -1.14 -9.07 5.72
CA PRO A 267 0.04 -9.03 6.58
C PRO A 267 1.33 -8.65 5.85
N GLU A 268 1.49 -9.06 4.59
CA GLU A 268 2.65 -8.72 3.76
C GLU A 268 2.69 -7.22 3.48
N LEU A 269 1.55 -6.64 3.07
CA LEU A 269 1.43 -5.20 2.84
C LEU A 269 1.60 -4.41 4.14
N GLU A 270 1.05 -4.90 5.26
CA GLU A 270 1.24 -4.29 6.59
C GLU A 270 2.72 -4.24 6.96
N SER A 271 3.43 -5.35 6.75
CA SER A 271 4.87 -5.46 7.00
C SER A 271 5.67 -4.51 6.13
N ASP A 272 5.39 -4.47 4.81
CA ASP A 272 6.15 -3.61 3.90
C ASP A 272 5.93 -2.13 4.22
N ILE A 273 4.70 -1.71 4.56
CA ILE A 273 4.40 -0.34 5.00
C ILE A 273 5.13 -0.03 6.32
N ALA A 274 5.12 -0.95 7.28
CA ALA A 274 5.82 -0.77 8.56
C ALA A 274 7.32 -0.50 8.36
N HIS A 275 7.96 -1.22 7.44
CA HIS A 275 9.36 -0.99 7.08
C HIS A 275 9.58 0.39 6.44
N GLN A 276 8.73 0.80 5.48
CA GLN A 276 8.83 2.14 4.87
C GLN A 276 8.73 3.26 5.92
N ILE A 277 7.76 3.15 6.83
CA ILE A 277 7.55 4.12 7.91
C ILE A 277 8.74 4.14 8.87
N ALA A 278 9.21 2.97 9.30
CA ALA A 278 10.33 2.85 10.21
C ALA A 278 11.63 3.43 9.61
N ASP A 279 11.94 3.06 8.37
CA ASP A 279 13.13 3.55 7.66
C ASP A 279 13.10 5.07 7.50
N ARG A 280 11.93 5.65 7.19
CA ARG A 280 11.78 7.11 7.08
C ARG A 280 11.98 7.81 8.42
N LEU A 281 11.40 7.28 9.50
CA LEU A 281 11.56 7.83 10.84
C LEU A 281 13.02 7.78 11.29
N VAL A 282 13.71 6.67 11.04
CA VAL A 282 15.14 6.50 11.36
C VAL A 282 16.01 7.41 10.50
N ALA A 283 15.74 7.53 9.21
CA ALA A 283 16.44 8.47 8.32
C ALA A 283 16.30 9.91 8.83
N TYR A 284 15.09 10.34 9.14
CA TYR A 284 14.83 11.67 9.69
C TYR A 284 15.50 11.91 11.03
N ALA A 285 15.39 10.95 11.96
CA ALA A 285 16.00 11.05 13.27
C ALA A 285 17.54 11.03 13.19
N ALA A 286 18.11 10.36 12.18
CA ALA A 286 19.54 10.41 11.84
C ALA A 286 19.95 11.72 11.17
N GLY A 287 19.01 12.60 10.79
CA GLY A 287 19.30 13.86 10.11
C GLY A 287 19.39 13.75 8.59
N ASP A 288 18.72 12.76 7.99
CA ASP A 288 18.68 12.49 6.55
C ASP A 288 20.09 12.41 5.93
N LEU A 289 21.01 11.77 6.65
CA LEU A 289 22.40 11.60 6.21
C LEU A 289 22.46 10.68 4.98
N GLY A 290 23.06 11.18 3.90
CA GLY A 290 23.46 10.37 2.75
C GLY A 290 24.66 9.49 3.11
N LEU A 291 24.42 8.41 3.84
CA LEU A 291 25.47 7.46 4.20
C LEU A 291 25.95 6.71 2.96
N LEU A 292 27.27 6.50 2.87
CA LEU A 292 27.82 5.67 1.82
C LEU A 292 27.29 4.24 1.97
N PRO A 293 26.84 3.62 0.86
CA PRO A 293 26.46 2.23 0.89
C PRO A 293 27.67 1.41 1.37
N TYR A 294 27.39 0.32 2.08
CA TYR A 294 28.39 -0.63 2.59
C TYR A 294 29.20 -0.19 3.82
N THR A 295 28.87 0.93 4.46
CA THR A 295 29.47 1.30 5.75
C THR A 295 28.76 0.66 6.94
N ASP A 296 29.47 0.43 8.05
CA ASP A 296 28.88 -0.07 9.30
C ASP A 296 27.76 0.86 9.81
N ALA A 297 27.93 2.17 9.62
CA ALA A 297 26.91 3.17 9.95
C ALA A 297 25.64 2.99 9.10
N ALA A 298 25.77 2.73 7.79
CA ALA A 298 24.64 2.46 6.91
C ALA A 298 23.92 1.15 7.30
N TRP A 299 24.66 0.10 7.68
CA TRP A 299 24.06 -1.13 8.20
C TRP A 299 23.34 -0.90 9.52
N LEU A 300 23.97 -0.20 10.47
CA LEU A 300 23.34 0.14 11.75
C LEU A 300 22.07 0.95 11.56
N GLN A 301 22.05 1.91 10.63
CA GLN A 301 20.84 2.67 10.31
C GLN A 301 19.72 1.76 9.82
N SER A 302 20.01 0.86 8.87
CA SER A 302 19.05 -0.12 8.36
C SER A 302 18.58 -1.10 9.44
N GLU A 303 19.47 -1.52 10.33
CA GLU A 303 19.15 -2.44 11.42
C GLU A 303 18.26 -1.78 12.49
N ILE A 304 18.45 -0.49 12.78
CA ILE A 304 17.54 0.29 13.62
C ILE A 304 16.17 0.41 12.93
N GLY A 305 16.13 0.62 11.62
CA GLY A 305 14.90 0.64 10.82
C GLY A 305 14.13 -0.68 10.92
N ARG A 306 14.81 -1.82 10.69
CA ARG A 306 14.24 -3.16 10.84
C ARG A 306 13.72 -3.40 12.26
N TRP A 307 14.51 -3.04 13.27
CA TRP A 307 14.08 -3.18 14.67
C TRP A 307 12.83 -2.38 14.99
N LEU A 308 12.72 -1.17 14.45
CA LEU A 308 11.57 -0.31 14.65
C LEU A 308 10.32 -0.87 13.95
N ALA A 309 10.46 -1.39 12.73
CA ALA A 309 9.38 -2.08 12.01
C ALA A 309 8.94 -3.35 12.74
N ASP A 310 9.88 -4.18 13.20
CA ASP A 310 9.63 -5.36 14.02
C ASP A 310 8.85 -4.99 15.30
N SER A 311 9.24 -3.89 15.96
CA SER A 311 8.54 -3.36 17.14
C SER A 311 7.11 -2.90 16.83
N PHE A 312 6.85 -2.42 15.61
CA PHE A 312 5.50 -2.07 15.16
C PHE A 312 4.60 -3.30 15.01
N LEU A 313 5.16 -4.38 14.47
CA LEU A 313 4.48 -5.65 14.18
C LEU A 313 4.47 -6.63 15.35
N GLY A 314 5.21 -6.34 16.42
CA GLY A 314 5.33 -7.22 17.60
C GLY A 314 6.28 -8.40 17.39
N VAL A 315 7.15 -8.35 16.39
CA VAL A 315 8.23 -9.31 16.13
C VAL A 315 9.47 -8.83 16.88
N ASN A 316 10.27 -9.73 17.47
CA ASN A 316 11.40 -9.33 18.33
C ASN A 316 12.58 -10.30 18.23
N ASN A 317 13.30 -10.32 17.10
CA ASN A 317 14.46 -11.19 16.94
C ASN A 317 15.54 -10.61 16.00
N ASN A 318 16.08 -9.45 16.36
CA ASN A 318 17.11 -8.75 15.60
C ASN A 318 18.23 -8.23 16.52
N PHE A 319 19.28 -7.67 15.91
CA PHE A 319 20.49 -7.27 16.64
C PHE A 319 20.20 -6.16 17.65
N VAL A 320 19.46 -5.12 17.26
CA VAL A 320 19.13 -3.99 18.14
C VAL A 320 18.25 -4.44 19.31
N GLN A 321 17.31 -5.36 19.08
CA GLN A 321 16.49 -5.92 20.15
C GLN A 321 17.33 -6.67 21.19
N SER A 322 18.34 -7.42 20.75
CA SER A 322 19.26 -8.11 21.68
C SER A 322 20.07 -7.12 22.53
N LEU A 323 20.46 -5.98 21.96
CA LEU A 323 21.09 -4.89 22.71
C LEU A 323 20.11 -4.22 23.69
N VAL A 324 18.87 -3.94 23.25
CA VAL A 324 17.83 -3.37 24.12
C VAL A 324 17.56 -4.28 25.32
N ALA A 325 17.51 -5.60 25.10
CA ALA A 325 17.32 -6.57 26.17
C ALA A 325 18.48 -6.59 27.19
N GLY A 326 19.72 -6.40 26.72
CA GLY A 326 20.90 -6.41 27.59
C GLY A 326 21.21 -5.07 28.28
N TYR A 327 20.93 -3.95 27.61
CA TYR A 327 21.41 -2.61 28.01
C TYR A 327 20.29 -1.57 28.18
N GLY A 328 19.03 -1.95 27.93
CA GLY A 328 17.84 -1.14 28.20
C GLY A 328 17.28 -0.36 27.01
N PRO A 329 16.13 0.33 27.19
CA PRO A 329 15.37 0.97 26.12
C PRO A 329 16.05 2.20 25.49
N GLY A 330 17.14 2.71 26.08
CA GLY A 330 17.89 3.85 25.53
C GLY A 330 18.83 3.49 24.36
N VAL A 331 19.05 2.21 24.11
CA VAL A 331 19.98 1.70 23.08
C VAL A 331 19.74 2.30 21.68
N PRO A 332 18.50 2.34 21.14
CA PRO A 332 18.27 2.82 19.78
C PRO A 332 18.74 4.26 19.58
N ASN A 333 18.53 5.12 20.60
CA ASN A 333 18.98 6.51 20.58
C ASN A 333 20.50 6.63 20.58
N THR A 334 21.18 5.80 21.39
CA THR A 334 22.64 5.77 21.45
C THR A 334 23.24 5.29 20.13
N LEU A 335 22.65 4.26 19.52
CA LEU A 335 23.07 3.77 18.20
C LEU A 335 22.84 4.82 17.12
N LEU A 336 21.71 5.50 17.13
CA LEU A 336 21.40 6.56 16.17
C LEU A 336 22.39 7.73 16.28
N ALA A 337 22.77 8.12 17.50
CA ALA A 337 23.81 9.13 17.72
C ALA A 337 25.18 8.67 17.21
N ALA A 338 25.51 7.37 17.35
CA ALA A 338 26.73 6.80 16.79
C ALA A 338 26.72 6.80 15.25
N VAL A 339 25.59 6.46 14.63
CA VAL A 339 25.38 6.54 13.17
C VAL A 339 25.58 7.98 12.67
N GLN A 340 25.04 8.97 13.38
CA GLN A 340 25.24 10.39 13.05
C GLN A 340 26.72 10.81 13.06
N GLY A 341 27.50 10.22 13.97
CA GLY A 341 28.95 10.43 14.06
C GLY A 341 29.76 9.64 13.02
N GLY A 342 29.13 8.82 12.17
CA GLY A 342 29.81 7.92 11.25
C GLY A 342 30.60 6.82 11.96
N ALA A 343 30.19 6.43 13.16
CA ALA A 343 30.91 5.43 13.94
C ALA A 343 30.92 4.06 13.25
N LEU A 344 32.05 3.35 13.38
CA LEU A 344 32.11 1.92 13.10
C LEU A 344 31.29 1.15 14.15
N LEU A 345 30.96 -0.11 13.87
CA LEU A 345 30.14 -0.93 14.77
C LEU A 345 30.71 -1.01 16.18
N ASP A 346 32.04 -1.17 16.32
CA ASP A 346 32.71 -1.20 17.63
C ASP A 346 32.55 0.12 18.39
N GLY A 347 32.58 1.26 17.69
CA GLY A 347 32.32 2.57 18.29
C GLY A 347 30.88 2.72 18.78
N ALA A 348 29.91 2.16 18.04
CA ALA A 348 28.51 2.13 18.47
C ALA A 348 28.29 1.20 19.67
N LEU A 349 28.95 0.03 19.69
CA LEU A 349 28.93 -0.89 20.84
C LEU A 349 29.61 -0.30 22.07
N LEU A 350 30.71 0.44 21.90
CA LEU A 350 31.36 1.19 22.96
C LEU A 350 30.40 2.22 23.57
N ALA A 351 29.65 2.95 22.73
CA ALA A 351 28.69 3.94 23.22
C ALA A 351 27.54 3.29 24.02
N VAL A 352 27.11 2.08 23.64
CA VAL A 352 26.02 1.36 24.32
C VAL A 352 26.49 0.66 25.59
N THR A 353 27.61 -0.06 25.52
CA THR A 353 28.07 -0.95 26.60
C THR A 353 29.06 -0.29 27.55
N GLY A 354 29.62 0.85 27.16
CA GLY A 354 30.67 1.56 27.90
C GLY A 354 32.08 1.00 27.70
N VAL A 355 32.25 -0.11 26.98
CA VAL A 355 33.55 -0.73 26.67
C VAL A 355 33.64 -1.19 25.20
N PRO A 356 34.84 -1.24 24.59
CA PRO A 356 34.98 -1.76 23.22
C PRO A 356 34.58 -3.23 23.13
N ALA A 357 34.16 -3.70 21.95
CA ALA A 357 33.76 -5.08 21.73
C ALA A 357 34.88 -6.08 22.04
N ALA A 358 36.14 -5.69 21.81
CA ALA A 358 37.31 -6.49 22.19
C ALA A 358 37.46 -6.72 23.70
N MET A 359 36.81 -5.90 24.55
CA MET A 359 36.84 -6.05 26.01
C MET A 359 35.60 -6.78 26.56
N LEU A 360 34.51 -6.88 25.78
CA LEU A 360 33.36 -7.69 26.17
C LEU A 360 33.74 -9.17 26.25
N SER A 361 33.13 -9.91 27.17
CA SER A 361 33.31 -11.36 27.25
C SER A 361 32.67 -12.06 26.05
N PRO A 362 33.18 -13.24 25.63
CA PRO A 362 32.52 -14.05 24.61
C PRO A 362 31.05 -14.32 24.92
N ASP A 363 30.71 -14.59 26.19
CA ASP A 363 29.32 -14.81 26.61
C ASP A 363 28.44 -13.59 26.32
N GLN A 364 28.89 -12.38 26.68
CA GLN A 364 28.16 -11.14 26.38
C GLN A 364 27.99 -10.93 24.86
N LEU A 365 29.04 -11.17 24.07
CA LEU A 365 28.97 -11.04 22.62
C LEU A 365 28.01 -12.06 22.01
N ASN A 366 27.98 -13.30 22.52
CA ASN A 366 27.08 -14.35 22.06
C ASN A 366 25.61 -14.14 22.47
N THR A 367 25.30 -13.22 23.39
CA THR A 367 23.90 -12.81 23.64
C THR A 367 23.31 -11.97 22.51
N LEU A 368 24.15 -11.41 21.63
CA LEU A 368 23.70 -10.55 20.54
C LEU A 368 23.39 -11.38 19.28
N VAL A 369 22.41 -10.93 18.50
CA VAL A 369 21.97 -11.61 17.27
C VAL A 369 22.83 -11.15 16.08
N TRP A 370 23.90 -11.88 15.78
CA TRP A 370 24.90 -11.49 14.77
C TRP A 370 24.63 -11.95 13.33
N ARG A 371 23.69 -12.88 13.12
CA ARG A 371 23.46 -13.54 11.84
C ARG A 371 23.33 -12.54 10.68
N ASP A 372 22.46 -11.55 10.83
CA ASP A 372 22.14 -10.60 9.76
C ASP A 372 23.30 -9.63 9.48
N PHE A 373 24.12 -9.30 10.49
CA PHE A 373 25.35 -8.53 10.31
C PHE A 373 26.35 -9.28 9.42
N PHE A 374 26.63 -10.55 9.73
CA PHE A 374 27.58 -11.34 8.96
C PHE A 374 27.03 -11.73 7.58
N GLN A 375 25.71 -11.90 7.45
CA GLN A 375 25.05 -12.05 6.17
C GLN A 375 25.25 -10.81 5.29
N TRP A 376 25.07 -9.62 5.86
CA TRP A 376 25.31 -8.36 5.17
C TRP A 376 26.77 -8.23 4.74
N ARG A 377 27.74 -8.50 5.64
CA ARG A 377 29.18 -8.51 5.31
C ARG A 377 29.51 -9.38 4.12
N LEU A 378 28.93 -10.58 4.06
CA LEU A 378 29.08 -11.46 2.90
C LEU A 378 28.51 -10.86 1.62
N GLN A 379 27.31 -10.29 1.67
CA GLN A 379 26.70 -9.66 0.49
C GLN A 379 27.53 -8.47 -0.04
N GLN A 380 28.28 -7.80 0.83
CA GLN A 380 29.21 -6.75 0.40
C GLN A 380 30.33 -7.30 -0.47
N GLU A 381 30.90 -8.47 -0.16
CA GLU A 381 31.94 -9.11 -0.96
C GLU A 381 31.48 -9.22 -2.43
N TRP A 382 30.26 -9.74 -2.66
CA TRP A 382 29.67 -9.85 -3.99
C TRP A 382 29.40 -8.49 -4.65
N SER A 383 28.86 -7.55 -3.88
CA SER A 383 28.49 -6.23 -4.41
C SER A 383 29.72 -5.44 -4.88
N LEU A 384 30.79 -5.46 -4.09
CA LEU A 384 32.04 -4.75 -4.41
C LEU A 384 32.78 -5.39 -5.58
N LEU A 385 32.79 -6.72 -5.67
CA LEU A 385 33.36 -7.42 -6.83
C LEU A 385 32.56 -7.12 -8.11
N ALA A 386 31.22 -7.12 -8.05
CA ALA A 386 30.38 -6.78 -9.19
C ALA A 386 30.58 -5.33 -9.67
N GLN A 387 30.94 -4.42 -8.76
CA GLN A 387 31.29 -3.03 -9.06
C GLN A 387 32.74 -2.84 -9.53
N GLY A 388 33.59 -3.86 -9.39
CA GLY A 388 35.02 -3.77 -9.69
C GLY A 388 35.82 -2.96 -8.68
N ASP A 389 35.31 -2.72 -7.47
CA ASP A 389 36.02 -2.00 -6.42
C ASP A 389 36.92 -2.94 -5.60
N SER A 390 38.04 -3.32 -6.20
CA SER A 390 39.02 -4.22 -5.59
C SER A 390 39.60 -3.67 -4.29
N ALA A 391 39.72 -2.34 -4.15
CA ALA A 391 40.30 -1.72 -2.96
C ALA A 391 39.35 -1.84 -1.77
N ALA A 392 38.07 -1.50 -1.96
CA ALA A 392 37.06 -1.68 -0.93
C ALA A 392 36.87 -3.17 -0.59
N PHE A 393 36.88 -4.06 -1.60
CA PHE A 393 36.80 -5.51 -1.38
C PHE A 393 37.96 -6.02 -0.50
N LEU A 394 39.21 -5.70 -0.84
CA LEU A 394 40.38 -6.10 -0.05
C LEU A 394 40.38 -5.49 1.37
N SER A 395 39.66 -4.38 1.58
CA SER A 395 39.48 -3.80 2.91
C SER A 395 38.58 -4.63 3.82
N LEU A 396 37.74 -5.52 3.28
CA LEU A 396 36.90 -6.43 4.06
C LEU A 396 37.70 -7.56 4.70
N TYR A 397 38.90 -7.85 4.18
CA TYR A 397 39.76 -8.94 4.64
C TYR A 397 40.75 -8.49 5.68
N ASP A 398 41.18 -9.47 6.48
CA ASP A 398 42.23 -9.28 7.44
C ASP A 398 43.61 -9.23 6.77
N GLN A 399 44.13 -8.02 6.58
CA GLN A 399 45.39 -7.80 5.88
C GLN A 399 46.62 -8.24 6.69
N GLU A 400 46.47 -8.55 7.97
CA GLU A 400 47.56 -9.10 8.78
C GLU A 400 47.62 -10.63 8.67
N SER A 401 46.58 -11.26 8.10
CA SER A 401 46.50 -12.70 7.90
C SER A 401 46.85 -13.07 6.45
N VAL A 402 47.97 -13.78 6.29
CA VAL A 402 48.43 -14.26 4.97
C VAL A 402 47.39 -15.18 4.33
N SER A 403 46.69 -16.01 5.12
CA SER A 403 45.63 -16.88 4.58
C SER A 403 44.44 -16.08 4.07
N ALA A 404 44.00 -15.06 4.82
CA ALA A 404 42.90 -14.21 4.42
C ALA A 404 43.21 -13.43 3.13
N LEU A 405 44.43 -12.88 3.01
CA LEU A 405 44.87 -12.19 1.80
C LEU A 405 44.97 -13.10 0.57
N ASN A 406 45.48 -14.32 0.75
CA ASN A 406 45.54 -15.31 -0.34
C ASN A 406 44.13 -15.67 -0.82
N GLU A 407 43.20 -15.91 0.10
CA GLU A 407 41.80 -16.18 -0.23
C GLU A 407 41.15 -15.00 -0.96
N ALA A 408 41.34 -13.77 -0.47
CA ALA A 408 40.84 -12.57 -1.11
C ALA A 408 41.35 -12.45 -2.55
N THR A 409 42.64 -12.72 -2.76
CA THR A 409 43.26 -12.67 -4.09
C THR A 409 42.72 -13.76 -5.02
N LEU A 410 42.47 -14.97 -4.50
CA LEU A 410 41.84 -16.06 -5.25
C LEU A 410 40.44 -15.66 -5.72
N ARG A 411 39.61 -15.12 -4.81
CA ARG A 411 38.25 -14.67 -5.14
C ARG A 411 38.23 -13.49 -6.10
N LEU A 412 39.17 -12.55 -5.95
CA LEU A 412 39.34 -11.42 -6.88
C LEU A 412 39.67 -11.90 -8.31
N GLY A 413 40.43 -13.00 -8.42
CA GLY A 413 40.80 -13.62 -9.70
C GLY A 413 39.77 -14.61 -10.25
N ASP A 414 38.76 -14.99 -9.48
CA ASP A 414 37.77 -16.01 -9.85
C ASP A 414 36.47 -15.37 -10.37
N ALA A 415 36.33 -15.34 -11.70
CA ALA A 415 35.14 -14.83 -12.37
C ALA A 415 33.85 -15.63 -12.04
N THR A 416 33.96 -16.85 -11.51
CA THR A 416 32.80 -17.67 -11.15
C THR A 416 32.27 -17.35 -9.75
N TYR A 417 33.06 -16.68 -8.92
CA TYR A 417 32.70 -16.38 -7.53
C TYR A 417 31.42 -15.55 -7.42
N THR A 418 31.34 -14.44 -8.16
CA THR A 418 30.14 -13.57 -8.18
C THR A 418 28.97 -14.17 -8.95
N ALA A 419 29.21 -15.19 -9.79
CA ALA A 419 28.15 -15.91 -10.49
C ALA A 419 27.44 -16.93 -9.58
N ALA A 420 28.08 -17.35 -8.50
CA ALA A 420 27.47 -18.22 -7.50
C ALA A 420 26.54 -17.44 -6.56
N ALA A 421 25.54 -18.14 -6.03
CA ALA A 421 24.66 -17.57 -5.01
C ALA A 421 25.45 -17.27 -3.72
N VAL A 422 25.13 -16.12 -3.09
CA VAL A 422 25.71 -15.71 -1.81
C VAL A 422 25.35 -16.77 -0.74
N PRO A 423 26.33 -17.30 0.00
CA PRO A 423 26.07 -18.20 1.12
C PRO A 423 25.13 -17.57 2.15
N GLN A 424 24.23 -18.38 2.71
CA GLN A 424 23.31 -17.99 3.75
C GLN A 424 23.91 -18.28 5.12
N VAL A 425 24.04 -17.25 5.95
CA VAL A 425 24.59 -17.36 7.31
C VAL A 425 23.56 -18.00 8.24
N GLY A 426 23.98 -19.07 8.91
CA GLY A 426 23.24 -19.78 9.94
C GLY A 426 23.58 -19.27 11.34
N ALA A 427 24.17 -20.15 12.15
CA ALA A 427 24.55 -19.82 13.52
C ALA A 427 25.88 -19.07 13.55
N VAL A 428 26.01 -18.13 14.49
CA VAL A 428 27.24 -17.38 14.72
C VAL A 428 27.67 -17.56 16.16
N THR A 429 28.92 -17.95 16.37
CA THR A 429 29.53 -18.08 17.70
C THR A 429 30.76 -17.21 17.77
N ILE A 430 30.88 -16.41 18.81
CA ILE A 430 32.04 -15.57 19.08
C ILE A 430 32.90 -16.21 20.17
N ASN A 431 34.21 -16.27 19.93
CA ASN A 431 35.18 -16.80 20.88
C ASN A 431 36.46 -15.95 20.90
N ARG A 432 37.32 -16.19 21.89
CA ARG A 432 38.62 -15.55 22.04
C ARG A 432 39.72 -16.60 22.04
N ASP A 433 40.80 -16.35 21.31
CA ASP A 433 41.96 -17.23 21.31
C ASP A 433 42.87 -16.98 22.53
N ASP A 434 43.91 -17.81 22.67
CA ASP A 434 44.89 -17.70 23.76
C ASP A 434 45.68 -16.38 23.76
N GLN A 435 45.69 -15.66 22.63
CA GLN A 435 46.33 -14.34 22.48
C GLN A 435 45.37 -13.19 22.79
N GLY A 436 44.13 -13.49 23.15
CA GLY A 436 43.11 -12.50 23.46
C GLY A 436 42.39 -11.93 22.24
N GLN A 437 42.65 -12.44 21.02
CA GLN A 437 42.01 -11.99 19.79
C GLN A 437 40.60 -12.56 19.69
N THR A 438 39.65 -11.71 19.28
CA THR A 438 38.23 -12.08 19.21
C THR A 438 37.86 -12.49 17.79
N TYR A 439 37.23 -13.66 17.64
CA TYR A 439 36.79 -14.21 16.37
C TYR A 439 35.30 -14.55 16.38
N ALA A 440 34.65 -14.38 15.24
CA ALA A 440 33.32 -14.88 14.97
C ALA A 440 33.42 -16.06 13.99
N TYR A 441 32.78 -17.16 14.33
CA TYR A 441 32.64 -18.36 13.52
C TYR A 441 31.17 -18.44 13.10
N ALA A 442 30.89 -18.28 11.81
CA ALA A 442 29.54 -18.51 11.30
C ALA A 442 29.47 -19.77 10.45
N SER A 443 28.47 -20.59 10.69
CA SER A 443 28.07 -21.60 9.73
C SER A 443 27.35 -20.92 8.56
N ALA A 444 27.63 -21.35 7.34
CA ALA A 444 26.96 -20.84 6.15
C ALA A 444 26.61 -21.97 5.20
N THR A 445 25.45 -21.88 4.54
CA THR A 445 25.01 -22.84 3.54
C THR A 445 24.99 -22.20 2.16
N GLN A 446 25.55 -22.89 1.17
CA GLN A 446 25.45 -22.45 -0.23
C GLN A 446 24.47 -23.34 -1.00
N SER A 447 23.56 -22.71 -1.74
CA SER A 447 22.70 -23.43 -2.68
C SER A 447 23.34 -23.51 -4.05
N GLN A 448 23.43 -24.72 -4.62
CA GLN A 448 23.78 -24.94 -6.02
C GLN A 448 22.66 -25.76 -6.66
N GLY A 449 22.01 -25.21 -7.70
CA GLY A 449 20.92 -25.89 -8.39
C GLY A 449 19.68 -26.19 -7.53
N GLY A 450 19.41 -25.39 -6.49
CA GLY A 450 18.25 -25.57 -5.60
C GLY A 450 18.47 -26.59 -4.46
N VAL A 451 19.65 -27.19 -4.36
CA VAL A 451 20.05 -28.08 -3.26
C VAL A 451 21.06 -27.35 -2.38
N SER A 452 20.96 -27.50 -1.05
CA SER A 452 21.99 -26.98 -0.12
C SER A 452 23.18 -27.93 -0.13
N VAL A 453 24.33 -27.49 -0.65
CA VAL A 453 25.43 -28.41 -1.02
C VAL A 453 26.62 -28.37 -0.04
N SER A 454 26.79 -27.31 0.76
CA SER A 454 27.96 -27.22 1.65
C SER A 454 27.69 -26.38 2.89
N GLU A 455 28.01 -26.94 4.07
CA GLU A 455 28.19 -26.18 5.30
C GLU A 455 29.63 -25.67 5.35
N LEU A 456 29.78 -24.35 5.22
CA LEU A 456 31.05 -23.64 5.26
C LEU A 456 31.19 -23.00 6.63
N THR A 457 32.37 -23.10 7.24
CA THR A 457 32.69 -22.27 8.40
C THR A 457 33.41 -21.03 7.93
N ILE A 458 32.78 -19.90 8.18
CA ILE A 458 33.31 -18.59 7.84
C ILE A 458 33.83 -17.93 9.11
N ILE A 459 35.05 -17.41 9.05
CA ILE A 459 35.74 -16.82 10.18
C ILE A 459 35.91 -15.32 9.93
N TRP A 460 35.57 -14.51 10.93
CA TRP A 460 35.94 -13.11 11.00
C TRP A 460 36.77 -12.84 12.25
N ARG A 461 37.80 -12.00 12.14
CA ARG A 461 38.57 -11.46 13.26
C ARG A 461 38.14 -10.03 13.53
N LEU A 462 37.94 -9.67 14.79
CA LEU A 462 37.76 -8.27 15.18
C LEU A 462 39.12 -7.57 15.16
N ALA A 463 39.39 -6.77 14.13
CA ALA A 463 40.65 -6.07 13.92
C ALA A 463 40.42 -4.63 13.47
N GLY A 464 41.13 -3.67 14.07
CA GLY A 464 40.96 -2.24 13.75
C GLY A 464 39.53 -1.73 13.99
N SER A 465 38.90 -2.16 15.09
CA SER A 465 37.51 -1.80 15.45
C SER A 465 36.44 -2.22 14.43
N THR A 466 36.72 -3.24 13.61
CA THR A 466 35.73 -3.83 12.71
C THR A 466 35.98 -5.31 12.46
N TRP A 467 34.96 -6.02 12.00
CA TRP A 467 35.05 -7.45 11.68
C TRP A 467 35.65 -7.65 10.29
N LYS A 468 36.82 -8.28 10.25
CA LYS A 468 37.60 -8.57 9.03
C LYS A 468 37.54 -10.05 8.69
N ARG A 469 37.35 -10.36 7.41
CA ARG A 469 37.27 -11.73 6.89
C ARG A 469 38.60 -12.47 7.05
N GLY A 470 38.57 -13.66 7.63
CA GLY A 470 39.75 -14.48 7.94
C GLY A 470 40.02 -15.65 6.99
N ASN A 471 39.01 -16.12 6.23
CA ASN A 471 39.11 -17.29 5.35
C ASN A 471 38.09 -17.37 4.20
#